data_AF-A0A3D1F2L3-F1
#
_entry.id   AF-A0A3D1F2L3-F1
#
_cell.length_a   1.000
_cell.length_b   1.000
_cell.length_c   1.000
_cell.angle_alpha   90.00
_cell.angle_beta   90.00
_cell.angle_gamma   90.00
#
_symmetry.space_group_name_H-M   'P 1'
#
loop_
_entity.id
_entity.type
_entity.pdbx_description
1 polymer ?
#
loop_
_entity_poly.entity_id
_entity_poly.type
_entity_poly.pdbx_seq_one_letter_code
_entity_poly.pdbx_strand_id
1 'polypeptide(L)' 'IMKFTEGGFRDWGYACAKELFGATEIDGGPWCSFKTDAGKEIIIKDVIAD' A
#
# COMPACT_ATOMS: atom_id res chain seq x y z
N ILE A 1 -18.39 5.51 -3.06
CA ILE A 1 -17.66 4.62 -2.11
C ILE A 1 -18.08 3.17 -2.32
N MET A 2 -17.38 2.45 -3.19
CA MET A 2 -17.66 1.03 -3.40
C MET A 2 -16.79 0.17 -2.48
N LYS A 3 -17.26 -0.03 -1.24
CA LYS A 3 -16.49 -0.69 -0.16
C LYS A 3 -15.99 -2.09 -0.52
N PHE A 4 -16.74 -2.85 -1.31
CA PHE A 4 -16.42 -4.25 -1.61
C PHE A 4 -15.74 -4.46 -2.97
N THR A 5 -15.65 -3.43 -3.82
CA THR A 5 -14.94 -3.50 -5.11
C THR A 5 -13.71 -2.60 -5.07
N GLU A 6 -13.88 -1.28 -4.99
CA GLU A 6 -12.76 -0.32 -4.86
C GLU A 6 -12.03 -0.48 -3.52
N GLY A 7 -12.77 -0.70 -2.44
CA GLY A 7 -12.16 -1.00 -1.14
C GLY A 7 -11.38 -2.32 -1.15
N GLY A 8 -11.89 -3.34 -1.85
CA GLY A 8 -11.19 -4.60 -2.06
C GLY A 8 -9.88 -4.44 -2.83
N PHE A 9 -9.88 -3.61 -3.88
CA PHE A 9 -8.67 -3.28 -4.63
C PHE A 9 -7.59 -2.64 -3.74
N ARG A 10 -7.97 -1.66 -2.91
CA ARG A 10 -7.06 -1.04 -1.95
C ARG A 10 -6.46 -2.06 -0.99
N ASP A 11 -7.30 -2.90 -0.40
CA ASP A 11 -6.87 -3.87 0.63
C ASP A 11 -5.94 -4.95 0.03
N TRP A 12 -6.24 -5.45 -1.18
CA TRP A 12 -5.35 -6.36 -1.90
C TRP A 12 -4.03 -5.70 -2.31
N GLY A 13 -4.04 -4.42 -2.69
CA GLY A 13 -2.82 -3.67 -3.01
C GLY A 13 -1.86 -3.59 -1.81
N TYR A 14 -2.38 -3.28 -0.62
CA TYR A 14 -1.58 -3.24 0.60
C TYR A 14 -1.09 -4.62 1.04
N ALA A 15 -1.92 -5.67 0.92
CA ALA A 15 -1.50 -7.04 1.22
C ALA A 15 -0.34 -7.47 0.32
N CYS A 16 -0.44 -7.24 -0.99
CA CYS A 16 0.62 -7.51 -1.97
C CYS A 16 1.94 -6.79 -1.60
N ALA A 17 1.86 -5.50 -1.23
CA ALA A 17 3.04 -4.74 -0.81
C ALA A 17 3.72 -5.34 0.44
N LYS A 18 2.93 -5.75 1.43
CA LYS A 18 3.44 -6.34 2.68
C LYS A 18 4.04 -7.73 2.44
N GLU A 19 3.33 -8.60 1.71
CA GLU A 19 3.70 -10.01 1.52
C GLU A 19 4.84 -10.21 0.52
N LEU A 20 4.84 -9.47 -0.59
CA LEU A 20 5.81 -9.69 -1.67
C LEU A 20 7.02 -8.75 -1.60
N PHE A 21 6.86 -7.58 -0.99
CA PHE A 21 7.90 -6.54 -0.98
C PHE A 21 8.36 -6.14 0.43
N GLY A 22 7.81 -6.77 1.48
CA GLY A 22 8.17 -6.47 2.86
C GLY A 22 7.85 -5.04 3.27
N ALA A 23 6.81 -4.43 2.69
CA ALA A 23 6.44 -3.06 3.00
C ALA A 23 5.95 -2.92 4.44
N THR A 24 6.36 -1.84 5.11
CA THR A 24 5.96 -1.53 6.49
C THR A 24 5.10 -0.29 6.54
N GLU A 25 4.17 -0.25 7.50
CA GLU A 25 3.31 0.91 7.71
C GLU A 25 4.11 2.14 8.11
N ILE A 26 3.76 3.27 7.51
CA ILE A 26 4.29 4.59 7.85
C ILE A 26 3.38 5.19 8.90
N ASP A 27 3.93 5.64 10.02
CA ASP A 27 3.20 6.36 11.10
C ASP A 27 1.91 5.68 11.60
N GLY A 28 1.83 4.35 11.54
CA GLY A 28 0.65 3.58 11.96
C GLY A 28 -0.40 3.36 10.86
N GLY A 29 -0.06 3.66 9.59
CA GLY A 29 -0.84 3.29 8.41
C GLY A 29 -1.88 4.32 7.97
N PRO A 30 -2.61 4.06 6.85
CA PRO A 30 -2.58 2.83 6.05
C PRO A 30 -1.44 2.77 5.04
N TRP A 31 -0.75 3.89 4.80
CA TRP A 31 0.32 3.96 3.81
C TRP A 31 1.51 3.11 4.25
N CYS A 32 2.20 2.55 3.27
CA CYS A 32 3.35 1.68 3.50
C CYS A 32 4.56 2.15 2.70
N SER A 33 5.77 1.90 3.20
CA SER A 33 7.00 2.05 2.42
C SER A 33 7.86 0.79 2.43
N PHE A 34 8.67 0.65 1.39
CA PHE A 34 9.73 -0.35 1.31
C PHE A 34 10.92 0.22 0.52
N LYS A 35 12.10 -0.38 0.70
CA LYS A 35 13.30 -0.04 -0.07
C LYS A 35 13.50 -1.05 -1.20
N THR A 36 13.87 -0.55 -2.37
CA THR A 36 14.34 -1.39 -3.47
C THR A 36 15.78 -1.84 -3.25
N ASP A 37 16.22 -2.84 -4.01
CA ASP A 37 17.62 -3.31 -4.00
C ASP A 37 18.62 -2.21 -4.37
N ALA A 38 18.19 -1.21 -5.16
CA ALA A 38 18.98 -0.04 -5.50
C ALA A 38 19.02 1.04 -4.40
N GLY A 39 18.40 0.77 -3.24
CA GLY A 39 18.38 1.67 -2.07
C GLY A 39 17.35 2.81 -2.15
N LYS A 40 16.49 2.83 -3.18
CA LYS A 40 15.44 3.84 -3.32
C LYS A 40 14.23 3.45 -2.48
N GLU A 41 13.68 4.41 -1.75
CA GLU A 41 12.43 4.23 -1.02
C GLU A 41 11.22 4.43 -1.95
N ILE A 42 10.24 3.52 -1.86
CA ILE A 42 8.97 3.59 -2.56
C ILE A 42 7.86 3.68 -1.51
N ILE A 43 6.92 4.61 -1.72
CA ILE A 43 5.77 4.85 -0.86
C ILE A 43 4.51 4.39 -1.62
N ILE A 44 3.73 3.49 -1.01
CA ILE A 44 2.41 3.07 -1.47
C ILE A 44 1.35 3.84 -0.69
N LYS A 45 0.49 4.55 -1.42
CA LYS A 45 -0.59 5.37 -0.88
C LYS A 45 -1.87 5.20 -1.69
N ASP A 46 -3.01 5.35 -1.03
CA ASP A 46 -4.34 5.37 -1.66
C ASP A 46 -5.00 6.75 -1.52
N VAL A 47 -5.90 7.04 -2.46
CA VAL A 47 -6.74 8.24 -2.49
C VAL A 47 -8.11 7.86 -3.02
N ILE A 48 -9.16 8.49 -2.51
CA ILE A 48 -10.53 8.28 -3.00
C ILE A 48 -10.66 8.95 -4.37
N ALA A 49 -11.16 8.21 -5.36
CA ALA A 49 -11.60 8.79 -6.63
C ALA A 49 -12.93 9.52 -6.39
N ASP A 50 -13.01 10.79 -6.81
CA ASP A 50 -14.19 11.67 -6.71
C ASP A 50 -15.39 11.10 -7.48
#